data_AF-A0A397SQV8-F1
#
_entry.id   AF-A0A397SQV8-F1
#
_cell.length_a   1.000
_cell.length_b   1.000
_cell.length_c   1.000
_cell.angle_alpha   90.00
_cell.angle_beta   90.00
_cell.angle_gamma   90.00
#
_symmetry.space_group_name_H-M   'P 1'
#
loop_
_entity.id
_entity.type
_entity.pdbx_description
1 polymer ?
#
loop_
_entity_poly.entity_id
_entity_poly.type
_entity_poly.pdbx_seq_one_letter_code
_entity_poly.pdbx_strand_id
1 'polypeptide(L)'
;MVIQMVRCRVTTLRRIERKGLSTLHLVYQFQLAVQETGNNYVHFCKDNRGILFAWCEMTKEMEILGINKMKGLANYLYHPEKICVIIEETGELVPIVELKRRVMEKMAKKEMEKEKLAKEKRVTNVKR
;
A
#
# COMPACT_ATOMS: atom_id res chain seq x y z
N MET A 1 5.19 -11.45 11.97
CA MET A 1 5.04 -10.41 10.92
C MET A 1 4.35 -9.16 11.47
N VAL A 2 3.12 -9.28 11.98
CA VAL A 2 2.34 -8.16 12.56
C VAL A 2 3.12 -7.37 13.64
N ILE A 3 3.83 -8.02 14.56
CA ILE A 3 4.60 -7.35 15.63
C ILE A 3 5.79 -6.52 15.09
N GLN A 4 6.45 -6.97 14.01
CA GLN A 4 7.53 -6.21 13.37
C GLN A 4 6.98 -5.07 12.49
N MET A 5 5.83 -5.27 11.85
CA MET A 5 5.10 -4.23 11.12
C MET A 5 4.64 -3.11 12.07
N VAL A 6 4.13 -3.46 13.25
CA VAL A 6 3.81 -2.49 14.31
C VAL A 6 5.07 -1.78 14.80
N ARG A 7 6.22 -2.47 14.92
CA ARG A 7 7.49 -1.82 15.28
C ARG A 7 7.94 -0.81 14.22
N CYS A 8 7.82 -1.14 12.93
CA CYS A 8 8.09 -0.22 11.83
C CYS A 8 7.12 0.99 11.87
N ARG A 9 5.82 0.73 12.02
CA ARG A 9 4.76 1.76 12.13
C ARG A 9 4.98 2.69 13.34
N VAL A 10 5.28 2.14 14.52
CA VAL A 10 5.47 2.88 15.78
C VAL A 10 6.80 3.63 15.82
N THR A 11 7.87 3.07 15.25
CA THR A 11 9.18 3.78 15.18
C THR A 11 9.21 4.86 14.11
N THR A 12 8.45 4.72 13.02
CA THR A 12 8.29 5.78 12.02
C THR A 12 7.37 6.90 12.54
N LEU A 13 6.19 6.58 13.08
CA LEU A 13 5.23 7.57 13.59
C LEU A 13 5.74 8.36 14.81
N ARG A 14 6.27 7.71 15.86
CA ARG A 14 6.78 8.42 17.07
C ARG A 14 8.00 9.30 16.80
N ARG A 15 8.62 9.20 15.63
CA ARG A 15 9.89 9.85 15.30
C ARG A 15 9.71 11.00 14.31
N ILE A 16 8.63 10.99 13.53
CA ILE A 16 8.11 12.13 12.75
C ILE A 16 7.51 13.18 13.69
N GLU A 17 6.70 12.79 14.68
CA GLU A 17 6.07 13.73 15.63
C GLU A 17 7.05 14.47 16.54
N ARG A 18 8.26 13.93 16.78
CA ARG A 18 9.22 14.49 17.75
C ARG A 18 10.30 15.38 17.18
N LYS A 19 10.52 15.42 15.87
CA LYS A 19 11.74 16.04 15.32
C LYS A 19 11.47 16.82 14.04
N GLY A 20 11.17 18.11 14.21
CA GLY A 20 11.48 19.12 13.20
C GLY A 20 12.99 19.36 13.08
N LEU A 21 13.80 18.32 12.80
CA LEU A 21 15.26 18.43 12.65
C LEU A 21 15.89 17.31 11.81
N SER A 22 16.57 17.76 10.74
CA SER A 22 17.58 17.16 9.85
C SER A 22 17.62 15.63 9.65
N THR A 23 17.26 15.26 8.41
CA THR A 23 17.14 13.96 7.74
C THR A 23 18.34 12.99 7.84
N LEU A 24 19.49 13.41 8.40
CA LEU A 24 20.76 12.68 8.25
C LEU A 24 21.07 11.65 9.34
N HIS A 25 20.56 11.80 10.57
CA HIS A 25 21.02 10.96 11.70
C HIS A 25 20.26 9.63 11.88
N LEU A 26 19.26 9.36 11.04
CA LEU A 26 18.34 8.23 11.17
C LEU A 26 18.70 7.02 10.28
N VAL A 27 19.66 7.21 9.37
CA VAL A 27 20.07 6.27 8.31
C VAL A 27 20.83 5.05 8.85
N TYR A 28 21.36 5.11 10.08
CA TYR A 28 22.46 4.22 10.49
C TYR A 28 22.06 2.96 11.28
N GLN A 29 20.86 2.87 11.85
CA GLN A 29 20.47 1.72 12.72
C GLN A 29 19.44 0.78 12.09
N PHE A 30 18.66 1.28 11.13
CA PHE A 30 17.79 0.49 10.26
C PHE A 30 18.03 1.12 8.89
N GLN A 31 18.49 0.35 7.90
CA GLN A 31 18.78 0.88 6.56
C GLN A 31 17.47 1.36 5.89
N LEU A 32 17.03 2.55 6.29
CA LEU A 32 15.82 3.24 5.85
C LEU A 32 16.24 4.18 4.72
N ALA A 33 15.71 3.96 3.53
CA ALA A 33 15.76 4.96 2.47
C ALA A 33 14.40 5.65 2.40
N VAL A 34 14.40 6.97 2.23
CA VAL A 34 13.19 7.74 1.99
C VAL A 34 13.27 8.25 0.56
N GLN A 35 12.25 7.96 -0.23
CA GLN A 35 12.10 8.55 -1.56
C GLN A 35 11.01 9.60 -1.48
N GLU A 36 11.36 10.82 -1.88
CA GLU A 36 10.42 11.90 -2.11
C GLU A 36 9.88 11.79 -3.54
N THR A 37 8.56 11.71 -3.67
CA THR A 37 7.85 11.70 -4.95
C THR A 37 6.82 12.81 -4.93
N GLY A 38 7.26 14.04 -5.24
CA GLY A 38 6.46 15.26 -4.99
C GLY A 38 6.24 15.45 -3.48
N ASN A 39 4.99 15.64 -3.04
CA ASN A 39 4.64 15.79 -1.61
C ASN A 39 4.45 14.45 -0.87
N ASN A 40 4.88 13.33 -1.44
CA ASN A 40 4.70 12.00 -0.84
C ASN A 40 6.04 11.39 -0.45
N TYR A 41 6.09 10.82 0.76
CA TYR A 41 7.24 10.09 1.28
C TYR A 41 6.96 8.59 1.22
N VAL A 42 7.83 7.87 0.50
CA VAL A 42 7.87 6.41 0.49
C VAL A 42 9.06 5.95 1.32
N HIS A 43 8.77 5.19 2.37
CA HIS A 43 9.78 4.67 3.29
C HIS A 43 10.11 3.22 2.95
N PHE A 44 11.37 2.97 2.62
CA PHE A 44 11.87 1.62 2.37
C PHE A 44 12.43 1.02 3.66
N CYS A 45 11.93 -0.15 4.04
CA CYS A 45 12.30 -0.82 5.29
C CYS A 45 12.74 -2.25 5.00
N LYS A 46 13.75 -2.74 5.72
CA LYS A 46 14.22 -4.13 5.64
C LYS A 46 13.93 -4.83 6.97
N ASP A 47 13.33 -6.01 6.94
CA ASP A 47 13.19 -6.83 8.14
C ASP A 47 14.48 -7.63 8.47
N ASN A 48 14.46 -8.36 9.58
CA ASN A 48 15.58 -9.22 9.99
C ASN A 48 15.76 -10.45 9.10
N ARG A 49 14.78 -10.80 8.26
CA ARG A 49 14.86 -11.89 7.27
C ARG A 49 15.41 -11.40 5.94
N GLY A 50 15.53 -10.09 5.77
CA GLY A 50 16.04 -9.42 4.59
C GLY A 50 14.98 -8.98 3.58
N ILE A 51 13.70 -9.20 3.89
CA ILE A 51 12.57 -8.80 3.06
C ILE A 51 12.51 -7.27 3.02
N LEU A 52 12.34 -6.74 1.81
CA LEU A 52 12.22 -5.31 1.55
C LEU A 52 10.75 -4.92 1.44
N PHE A 53 10.38 -3.87 2.16
CA PHE A 53 9.05 -3.29 2.20
C PHE A 53 9.11 -1.81 1.78
N ALA A 54 8.03 -1.33 1.19
CA ALA A 54 7.76 0.10 1.04
C ALA A 54 6.50 0.47 1.84
N TRP A 55 6.52 1.63 2.47
CA TRP A 55 5.36 2.21 3.13
C TRP A 55 5.11 3.62 2.60
N CYS A 56 3.90 3.86 2.13
CA CYS A 56 3.46 5.15 1.62
C CYS A 56 2.82 5.96 2.75
N GLU A 57 3.36 7.13 3.06
CA GLU A 57 2.81 7.95 4.13
C GLU A 57 1.39 8.46 3.82
N MET A 58 1.08 8.75 2.56
CA MET A 58 -0.21 9.31 2.16
C MET A 58 -1.33 8.25 2.15
N THR A 59 -1.08 7.10 1.53
CA THR A 59 -2.10 6.03 1.43
C THR A 59 -2.12 5.15 2.68
N LYS A 60 -1.08 5.22 3.52
CA LYS A 60 -0.82 4.33 4.67
C LYS A 60 -0.65 2.86 4.27
N GLU A 61 -0.60 2.55 2.97
CA GLU A 61 -0.45 1.20 2.45
C GLU A 61 0.99 0.71 2.62
N MET A 62 1.12 -0.60 2.78
CA MET A 62 2.40 -1.28 2.89
C MET A 62 2.54 -2.33 1.79
N GLU A 63 3.66 -2.25 1.09
CA GLU A 63 4.01 -3.12 -0.02
C GLU A 63 5.22 -3.97 0.34
N ILE A 64 5.18 -5.24 -0.04
CA ILE A 64 6.33 -6.14 -0.03
C ILE A 64 6.95 -6.08 -1.42
N LEU A 65 8.16 -5.54 -1.48
CA LEU A 65 8.91 -5.40 -2.72
C LEU A 65 9.63 -6.69 -3.09
N GLY A 66 10.15 -7.43 -2.11
CA GLY A 66 10.77 -8.73 -2.38
C GLY A 66 11.54 -9.32 -1.21
N ILE A 67 11.88 -10.60 -1.32
CA ILE A 67 12.53 -11.38 -0.24
C ILE A 67 13.94 -10.89 0.15
N ASN A 68 14.57 -10.08 -0.70
CA ASN A 68 15.86 -9.48 -0.42
C ASN A 68 15.93 -8.07 -1.05
N LYS A 69 16.92 -7.26 -0.62
CA LYS A 69 17.11 -5.88 -1.09
C LYS A 69 17.21 -5.79 -2.62
N MET A 70 18.04 -6.61 -3.26
CA MET A 70 18.28 -6.53 -4.71
C MET A 70 17.04 -6.89 -5.51
N LYS A 71 16.38 -8.00 -5.16
CA LYS A 71 15.15 -8.45 -5.80
C LYS A 71 14.01 -7.48 -5.54
N GLY A 72 13.94 -6.90 -4.34
CA GLY A 72 12.97 -5.87 -4.00
C GLY A 72 13.14 -4.60 -4.82
N LEU A 73 14.38 -4.12 -4.98
CA LEU A 73 14.67 -2.96 -5.84
C LEU A 73 14.39 -3.27 -7.31
N ALA A 74 14.76 -4.46 -7.80
CA ALA A 74 14.46 -4.86 -9.17
C ALA A 74 12.96 -4.93 -9.43
N ASN A 75 12.17 -5.43 -8.47
CA ASN A 75 10.72 -5.43 -8.56
C ASN A 75 10.16 -4.00 -8.55
N TYR A 76 10.65 -3.13 -7.67
CA TYR A 76 10.22 -1.74 -7.62
C TYR A 76 10.49 -0.97 -8.92
N LEU A 77 11.68 -1.16 -9.52
CA LEU A 77 12.09 -0.41 -10.71
C LEU A 77 11.59 -1.00 -12.03
N TYR A 78 11.54 -2.34 -12.14
CA TYR A 78 11.35 -3.01 -13.43
C TYR A 78 10.19 -4.00 -13.46
N HIS A 79 9.75 -4.53 -12.31
CA HIS A 79 8.71 -5.55 -12.23
C HIS A 79 7.64 -5.24 -11.18
N PRO A 80 6.90 -4.12 -11.33
CA PRO A 80 5.88 -3.72 -10.37
C PRO A 80 4.75 -4.75 -10.23
N GLU A 81 4.54 -5.62 -11.23
CA GLU A 81 3.59 -6.73 -11.17
C GLU A 81 3.92 -7.77 -10.10
N LYS A 82 5.20 -7.86 -9.69
CA LYS A 82 5.68 -8.79 -8.65
C LYS A 82 5.59 -8.22 -7.24
N ILE A 83 5.23 -6.95 -7.11
CA ILE A 83 5.01 -6.31 -5.81
C ILE A 83 3.69 -6.79 -5.24
N CYS A 84 3.69 -7.06 -3.94
CA CYS A 84 2.50 -7.50 -3.22
C CYS A 84 2.09 -6.48 -2.16
N VAL A 85 0.79 -6.26 -2.01
CA VAL A 85 0.19 -5.39 -0.98
C VAL A 85 -0.34 -6.27 0.14
N ILE A 86 -0.22 -5.81 1.38
CA ILE A 86 -0.89 -6.44 2.52
C ILE A 86 -2.22 -5.73 2.72
N ILE A 87 -3.33 -6.46 2.63
CA ILE A 87 -4.65 -5.93 2.94
C ILE A 87 -4.74 -5.78 4.46
N GLU A 88 -4.87 -4.56 4.98
CA GLU A 88 -4.82 -4.30 6.43
C GLU A 88 -5.92 -5.04 7.20
N GLU A 89 -7.13 -5.14 6.62
CA GLU A 89 -8.28 -5.78 7.24
C GLU A 89 -8.13 -7.30 7.39
N THR A 90 -7.58 -7.97 6.37
CA THR A 90 -7.52 -9.45 6.31
C THR A 90 -6.12 -9.99 6.62
N GLY A 91 -5.09 -9.16 6.53
CA GLY A 91 -3.70 -9.59 6.54
C GLY A 91 -3.29 -10.38 5.30
N GLU A 92 -4.15 -10.48 4.28
CA GLU A 92 -3.88 -11.22 3.05
C GLU A 92 -2.79 -10.50 2.25
N LEU A 93 -1.82 -11.27 1.76
CA LEU A 93 -0.80 -10.78 0.84
C LEU A 93 -1.28 -11.00 -0.59
N VAL A 94 -1.48 -9.90 -1.32
CA VAL A 94 -2.07 -9.94 -2.67
C VAL A 94 -1.16 -9.19 -3.65
N PRO A 95 -0.79 -9.79 -4.80
CA PRO A 95 -0.09 -9.07 -5.86
C PRO A 95 -0.88 -7.85 -6.34
N ILE A 96 -0.20 -6.75 -6.67
CA ILE A 96 -0.87 -5.51 -7.12
C ILE A 96 -1.80 -5.76 -8.31
N VAL A 97 -1.40 -6.62 -9.24
CA VAL A 97 -2.20 -6.98 -10.42
C VAL A 97 -3.53 -7.63 -10.04
N GLU A 98 -3.52 -8.51 -9.06
CA GLU A 98 -4.71 -9.18 -8.56
C GLU A 98 -5.58 -8.22 -7.75
N LEU A 99 -4.97 -7.34 -6.96
CA LEU A 99 -5.70 -6.29 -6.24
C LEU A 99 -6.44 -5.36 -7.21
N LYS A 100 -5.77 -4.91 -8.28
CA LYS A 100 -6.39 -4.09 -9.33
C LYS A 100 -7.56 -4.81 -9.99
N ARG A 101 -7.42 -6.10 -10.31
CA ARG A 101 -8.51 -6.92 -10.85
C ARG A 101 -9.72 -6.95 -9.91
N ARG A 102 -9.51 -7.26 -8.62
CA ARG A 102 -10.58 -7.29 -7.60
C ARG A 102 -11.30 -5.94 -7.49
N VAL A 103 -10.56 -4.82 -7.56
CA VAL A 103 -11.15 -3.48 -7.50
C VAL A 103 -12.00 -3.19 -8.74
N MET A 104 -11.49 -3.46 -9.94
CA MET A 104 -12.24 -3.26 -11.19
C MET A 104 -13.53 -4.08 -11.21
N GLU A 105 -13.48 -5.35 -10.82
CA GLU A 105 -14.67 -6.21 -10.76
C GLU A 105 -15.72 -5.71 -9.78
N LYS A 106 -15.30 -5.21 -8.60
CA LYS A 106 -16.21 -4.60 -7.63
C LYS A 106 -16.85 -3.33 -8.17
N MET A 107 -16.10 -2.49 -8.88
CA MET A 107 -16.63 -1.25 -9.48
C MET A 107 -17.65 -1.55 -10.57
N ALA A 108 -17.35 -2.48 -11.49
CA ALA A 108 -18.26 -2.89 -12.55
C ALA A 108 -19.58 -3.47 -11.99
N LYS A 109 -19.52 -4.30 -10.94
CA LYS A 109 -20.73 -4.83 -10.28
C LYS A 109 -21.59 -3.71 -9.69
N LYS A 110 -20.98 -2.74 -9.01
CA LYS A 110 -21.70 -1.58 -8.45
C LYS A 110 -22.37 -0.73 -9.52
N GLU A 111 -21.75 -0.55 -10.68
CA GLU A 111 -22.35 0.20 -11.80
C GLU A 111 -23.56 -0.52 -12.37
N MET A 112 -23.45 -1.84 -12.60
CA MET A 112 -24.56 -2.67 -13.07
C MET A 112 -25.75 -2.66 -12.11
N GLU A 113 -25.50 -2.71 -10.80
CA GLU A 113 -26.53 -2.61 -9.76
C GLU A 113 -27.22 -1.24 -9.76
N LYS A 114 -26.45 -0.15 -9.88
CA LYS A 114 -27.01 1.21 -9.98
C LYS A 114 -27.88 1.37 -11.23
N GLU A 115 -27.47 0.80 -12.36
CA GLU A 115 -28.23 0.86 -13.60
C GLU A 115 -29.54 0.08 -13.50
N LYS A 116 -29.52 -1.13 -12.93
CA LYS A 116 -30.74 -1.91 -12.65
C LYS A 116 -31.72 -1.13 -11.78
N LEU A 117 -31.23 -0.54 -10.68
CA LEU A 117 -32.04 0.26 -9.78
C LEU A 117 -32.62 1.51 -10.47
N ALA A 118 -31.84 2.16 -11.36
CA ALA A 118 -32.30 3.30 -12.14
C ALA A 118 -33.41 2.92 -13.13
N LYS A 119 -33.29 1.76 -13.80
CA LYS A 119 -34.32 1.22 -14.69
C LYS A 119 -35.60 0.86 -13.94
N GLU A 120 -35.49 0.20 -12.79
CA GLU A 120 -36.64 -0.15 -11.96
C GLU A 120 -37.44 1.09 -11.52
N LYS A 121 -36.74 2.15 -11.06
CA LYS A 121 -37.36 3.43 -10.69
C LYS A 121 -38.09 4.11 -11.85
N ARG A 122 -37.53 4.06 -13.06
CA ARG A 122 -38.19 4.58 -14.27
C ARG A 122 -39.48 3.82 -14.57
N VAL A 123 -39.46 2.48 -14.46
CA VAL A 123 -40.64 1.65 -14.69
C VAL A 123 -41.74 1.88 -13.64
N THR A 124 -41.37 2.05 -12.38
CA THR A 124 -42.35 2.35 -11.31
C THR A 124 -43.00 3.72 -11.48
N ASN A 125 -42.23 4.73 -11.92
CA ASN A 125 -42.76 6.08 -12.18
C ASN A 125 -43.67 6.17 -13.41
N VAL A 126 -43.52 5.28 -14.40
CA VAL A 126 -44.37 5.25 -15.61
C VAL A 126 -45.70 4.48 -15.35
N LYS A 127 -45.75 3.62 -14.33
CA LYS A 127 -46.93 2.82 -13.97
C LYS A 127 -47.82 3.49 -12.90
N ARG A 128 -47.51 4.71 -12.47
CA ARG A 128 -48.23 5.47 -11.45
C ARG A 128 -48.94 6.65 -12.08
#